data_AF-A0A182Y4Z9-F1
#
_entry.id   AF-A0A182Y4Z9-F1
#
_cell.length_a   1.000
_cell.length_b   1.000
_cell.length_c   1.000
_cell.angle_alpha   90.00
_cell.angle_beta   90.00
_cell.angle_gamma   90.00
#
_symmetry.space_group_name_H-M   'P 1'
#
loop_
_entity.id
_entity.type
_entity.pdbx_description
1 polymer ?
#
loop_
_entity_poly.entity_id
_entity_poly.type
_entity_poly.pdbx_seq_one_letter_code
_entity_poly.pdbx_strand_id
1 'polypeptide(L)'
;MVFLHGQWSSLVLSCLTVMVVGGFEVSTTIEKCPPPRCVTYEEINTLWADPSPAHFLQCRPLQNGTWAPQKMPCAVGTLFSFKQQVCVLEINWNAELSGCIKADTKAPSCGEPSCETYEQINTLWVHSLKEKFYQCRPAPNGTWVPQEMLCPTGTLFSFYHQVCVVKSMWKDSCSQT
;
A
#
# COMPACT_ATOMS: atom_id res chain seq x y z
N MET A 1 71.93 -50.32 -2.87
CA MET A 1 72.18 -48.87 -2.84
C MET A 1 71.01 -48.22 -3.55
N VAL A 2 70.06 -47.67 -2.80
CA VAL A 2 68.90 -46.95 -3.33
C VAL A 2 68.97 -45.56 -2.73
N PHE A 3 68.93 -44.55 -3.60
CA PHE A 3 68.26 -43.24 -3.48
C PHE A 3 68.96 -42.28 -4.43
N LEU A 4 68.19 -41.66 -5.34
CA LEU A 4 68.03 -40.20 -5.46
C LEU A 4 67.16 -39.85 -6.68
N HIS A 5 66.00 -39.26 -6.36
CA HIS A 5 65.41 -38.02 -6.92
C HIS A 5 65.34 -37.78 -8.44
N GLY A 6 64.15 -37.39 -8.91
CA GLY A 6 64.02 -36.56 -10.12
C GLY A 6 62.68 -36.61 -10.82
N GLN A 7 61.62 -36.07 -10.20
CA GLN A 7 60.29 -35.90 -10.80
C GLN A 7 60.22 -34.57 -11.56
N TRP A 8 59.84 -34.59 -12.85
CA TRP A 8 59.65 -33.39 -13.68
C TRP A 8 58.18 -33.21 -14.06
N SER A 9 57.75 -31.95 -13.99
CA SER A 9 56.39 -31.41 -14.07
C SER A 9 55.61 -31.74 -15.36
N SER A 10 54.31 -31.91 -15.19
CA SER A 10 53.31 -31.38 -16.12
C SER A 10 52.10 -30.92 -15.32
N LEU A 11 52.06 -29.62 -15.03
CA LEU A 11 50.93 -28.92 -14.45
C LEU A 11 49.82 -28.86 -15.50
N VAL A 12 48.82 -29.73 -15.39
CA VAL A 12 47.53 -29.50 -16.04
C VAL A 12 46.67 -28.77 -15.02
N LEU A 13 46.80 -27.45 -14.99
CA LEU A 13 45.95 -26.57 -14.19
C LEU A 13 44.58 -26.52 -14.89
N SER A 14 43.76 -27.56 -14.66
CA SER A 14 42.35 -27.55 -15.05
C SER A 14 41.63 -26.58 -14.11
N CYS A 15 41.54 -25.32 -14.52
CA CYS A 15 40.61 -24.35 -13.95
C CYS A 15 39.19 -24.85 -14.21
N LEU A 16 38.68 -25.69 -13.31
CA LEU A 16 37.25 -25.90 -13.18
C LEU A 16 36.66 -24.56 -12.72
N THR A 17 36.32 -23.69 -13.65
CA THR A 17 35.50 -22.52 -13.39
C THR A 17 34.16 -23.04 -12.92
N VAL A 18 33.97 -23.11 -11.61
CA VAL A 18 32.65 -23.23 -11.01
C VAL A 18 31.93 -21.94 -11.40
N MET A 19 31.12 -22.03 -12.45
CA MET A 19 30.09 -21.04 -12.73
C MET A 19 29.13 -21.16 -11.56
N VAL A 20 29.39 -20.39 -10.49
CA VAL A 20 28.36 -20.06 -9.51
C VAL A 20 27.32 -19.32 -10.32
N VAL A 21 26.30 -20.03 -10.77
CA VAL A 21 25.07 -19.44 -11.25
C VAL A 21 24.52 -18.77 -9.99
N GLY A 22 24.89 -17.51 -9.80
CA GLY A 22 24.26 -16.65 -8.82
C GLY A 22 22.80 -16.63 -9.22
N GLY A 23 22.02 -17.50 -8.58
CA GLY A 23 20.58 -17.37 -8.54
C GLY A 23 20.35 -15.97 -8.00
N PHE A 24 19.95 -15.07 -8.89
CA PHE A 24 19.33 -13.84 -8.47
C PHE A 24 18.06 -14.30 -7.78
N GLU A 25 18.09 -14.39 -6.45
CA GLU A 25 16.86 -14.43 -5.67
C GLU A 25 16.20 -13.09 -5.96
N VAL A 26 15.36 -13.08 -7.00
CA VAL A 26 14.31 -12.09 -7.13
C VAL A 26 13.49 -12.30 -5.87
N SER A 27 13.79 -11.49 -4.85
CA SER A 27 12.95 -11.29 -3.69
C SER A 27 11.62 -10.77 -4.21
N THR A 28 10.79 -11.71 -4.67
CA THR A 28 9.39 -11.48 -4.92
C THR A 28 8.74 -11.51 -3.55
N THR A 29 8.90 -10.40 -2.82
CA THR A 29 7.90 -10.04 -1.82
C THR A 29 6.62 -9.75 -2.61
N ILE A 30 5.92 -10.81 -3.04
CA ILE A 30 4.51 -10.70 -3.43
C ILE A 30 3.81 -10.37 -2.12
N GLU A 31 3.73 -9.08 -1.83
CA GLU A 31 2.89 -8.56 -0.78
C GLU A 31 1.48 -9.07 -1.03
N LYS A 32 1.05 -10.00 -0.19
CA LYS A 32 -0.25 -10.64 -0.32
C LYS A 32 -1.30 -9.62 0.05
N CYS A 33 -2.04 -9.17 -0.97
CA CYS A 33 -3.33 -8.56 -0.77
C CYS A 33 -4.16 -9.42 0.21
N PRO A 34 -4.89 -8.82 1.17
CA PRO A 34 -5.83 -9.59 1.97
C PRO A 34 -6.78 -10.32 1.04
N PRO A 35 -7.04 -11.63 1.26
CA PRO A 35 -7.91 -12.38 0.39
C PRO A 35 -9.31 -11.74 0.42
N PRO A 36 -9.97 -11.57 -0.74
CA PRO A 36 -11.31 -11.02 -0.78
C PRO A 36 -12.26 -11.90 0.02
N ARG A 37 -13.04 -11.28 0.89
CA ARG A 37 -14.09 -11.94 1.66
C ARG A 37 -15.42 -11.51 1.07
N CYS A 38 -16.36 -12.45 0.93
CA CYS A 38 -17.68 -12.20 0.36
C CYS A 38 -18.76 -12.75 1.31
N VAL A 39 -18.64 -12.47 2.61
CA VAL A 39 -19.54 -13.03 3.63
C VAL A 39 -20.51 -11.98 4.14
N THR A 40 -20.00 -10.82 4.56
CA THR A 40 -20.84 -9.72 5.05
C THR A 40 -21.30 -8.82 3.91
N TYR A 41 -22.35 -8.03 4.16
CA TYR A 41 -22.81 -7.04 3.20
C TYR A 41 -21.72 -6.00 2.85
N GLU A 42 -20.94 -5.55 3.85
CA GLU A 42 -19.82 -4.62 3.62
C GLU A 42 -18.74 -5.24 2.75
N GLU A 43 -18.37 -6.49 3.05
CA GLU A 43 -17.38 -7.27 2.29
C GLU A 43 -17.82 -7.52 0.84
N ILE A 44 -19.10 -7.84 0.63
CA ILE A 44 -19.69 -8.06 -0.69
C ILE A 44 -19.66 -6.79 -1.56
N ASN A 45 -19.86 -5.62 -0.95
CA ASN A 45 -19.85 -4.33 -1.65
C ASN A 45 -18.45 -3.71 -1.77
N THR A 46 -17.43 -4.36 -1.21
CA THR A 46 -16.04 -3.91 -1.34
C THR A 46 -15.44 -4.44 -2.65
N LEU A 47 -14.80 -3.56 -3.42
CA LEU A 47 -13.92 -3.95 -4.52
C LEU A 47 -12.53 -4.22 -3.96
N TRP A 48 -12.00 -5.40 -4.24
CA TRP A 48 -10.73 -5.87 -3.68
C TRP A 48 -9.60 -5.76 -4.71
N ALA A 49 -8.40 -5.46 -4.23
CA ALA A 49 -7.23 -5.34 -5.08
C ALA A 49 -6.80 -6.69 -5.67
N ASP A 50 -6.48 -6.70 -6.96
CA ASP A 50 -5.77 -7.80 -7.63
C ASP A 50 -4.27 -7.42 -7.74
N PRO A 51 -3.34 -8.39 -7.72
CA PRO A 51 -1.92 -8.12 -7.96
C PRO A 51 -1.63 -7.43 -9.31
N SER A 52 -2.51 -7.61 -10.29
CA SER A 52 -2.52 -6.83 -11.53
C SER A 52 -3.43 -5.61 -11.35
N PRO A 53 -2.89 -4.38 -11.34
CA PRO A 53 -3.71 -3.17 -11.15
C PRO A 53 -4.64 -2.88 -12.32
N ALA A 54 -4.47 -3.53 -13.46
CA ALA A 54 -5.45 -3.52 -14.55
C ALA A 54 -6.73 -4.31 -14.23
N HIS A 55 -6.79 -4.96 -13.06
CA HIS A 55 -7.91 -5.76 -12.61
C HIS A 55 -8.27 -5.45 -11.16
N PHE A 56 -9.48 -5.84 -10.78
CA PHE A 56 -9.96 -5.87 -9.41
C PHE A 56 -10.82 -7.12 -9.18
N LEU A 57 -11.09 -7.43 -7.92
CA LEU A 57 -11.93 -8.55 -7.54
C LEU A 57 -13.26 -8.01 -6.98
N GLN A 58 -14.38 -8.45 -7.56
CA GLN A 58 -15.73 -8.07 -7.13
C GLN A 58 -16.48 -9.31 -6.66
N CYS A 59 -17.11 -9.26 -5.50
CA CYS A 59 -17.99 -10.33 -5.06
C CYS A 59 -19.25 -10.39 -5.94
N ARG A 60 -19.55 -11.56 -6.49
CA ARG A 60 -20.78 -11.81 -7.28
C ARG A 60 -21.51 -13.06 -6.78
N PRO A 61 -22.84 -13.11 -6.93
CA PRO A 61 -23.61 -14.27 -6.52
C PRO A 61 -23.36 -15.45 -7.49
N LEU A 62 -23.15 -16.62 -6.92
CA LEU A 62 -23.08 -17.90 -7.61
C LEU A 62 -24.47 -18.53 -7.70
N GLN A 63 -24.62 -19.56 -8.55
CA GLN A 63 -25.90 -20.24 -8.75
C GLN A 63 -26.48 -20.89 -7.48
N ASN A 64 -25.63 -21.25 -6.52
CA ASN A 64 -26.01 -21.81 -5.22
C ASN A 64 -26.44 -20.75 -4.19
N GLY A 65 -26.52 -19.46 -4.57
CA GLY A 65 -26.86 -18.34 -3.70
C GLY A 65 -25.71 -17.84 -2.80
N THR A 66 -24.52 -18.45 -2.86
CA THR A 66 -23.33 -17.94 -2.17
C THR A 66 -22.63 -16.86 -2.97
N TRP A 67 -21.81 -16.02 -2.33
CA TRP A 67 -21.02 -15.01 -3.01
C TRP A 67 -19.56 -15.44 -3.13
N ALA A 68 -18.94 -15.16 -4.28
CA ALA A 68 -17.54 -15.44 -4.52
C ALA A 68 -16.86 -14.30 -5.28
N PRO A 69 -15.55 -14.07 -5.06
CA PRO A 69 -14.81 -13.04 -5.77
C PRO A 69 -14.67 -13.44 -7.25
N GLN A 70 -14.91 -12.48 -8.14
CA GLN A 70 -14.67 -12.60 -9.56
C GLN A 70 -13.70 -11.52 -10.02
N LYS A 71 -12.76 -11.91 -10.87
CA LYS A 71 -11.78 -10.98 -11.46
C LYS A 71 -12.43 -10.18 -12.57
N MET A 72 -12.35 -8.87 -12.44
CA MET A 72 -12.94 -7.88 -13.33
C MET A 72 -11.83 -7.02 -13.93
N PRO A 73 -11.84 -6.75 -15.25
CA PRO A 73 -10.90 -5.82 -15.86
C PRO A 73 -11.32 -4.37 -15.58
N CYS A 74 -10.33 -3.50 -15.42
CA CYS A 74 -10.50 -2.07 -15.60
C CYS A 74 -10.59 -1.72 -17.10
N ALA A 75 -11.08 -0.52 -17.42
CA ALA A 75 -11.02 -0.03 -18.79
C ALA A 75 -9.57 0.23 -19.22
N VAL A 76 -9.30 0.20 -20.52
CA VAL A 76 -7.97 0.48 -21.07
C VAL A 76 -7.49 1.87 -20.63
N GLY A 77 -6.24 1.97 -20.15
CA GLY A 77 -5.66 3.21 -19.64
C GLY A 77 -6.11 3.58 -18.21
N THR A 78 -6.76 2.65 -17.50
CA THR A 78 -7.17 2.83 -16.11
C THR A 78 -6.68 1.69 -15.23
N LEU A 79 -6.38 2.02 -13.97
CA LEU A 79 -5.86 1.11 -12.95
C LEU A 79 -6.71 1.19 -11.68
N PHE A 80 -6.96 0.05 -11.05
CA PHE A 80 -7.78 -0.04 -9.85
C PHE A 80 -7.10 0.61 -8.64
N SER A 81 -7.85 1.46 -7.93
CA SER A 81 -7.43 2.03 -6.65
C SER A 81 -8.32 1.52 -5.53
N PHE A 82 -7.74 0.72 -4.61
CA PHE A 82 -8.46 0.23 -3.44
C PHE A 82 -8.91 1.37 -2.51
N LYS A 83 -8.09 2.41 -2.32
CA LYS A 83 -8.47 3.59 -1.53
C LYS A 83 -9.70 4.31 -2.10
N GLN A 84 -9.78 4.43 -3.42
CA GLN A 84 -10.89 5.13 -4.07
C GLN A 84 -12.05 4.19 -4.46
N GLN A 85 -11.87 2.88 -4.28
CA GLN A 85 -12.82 1.83 -4.68
C GLN A 85 -13.29 1.96 -6.14
N VAL A 86 -12.37 2.33 -7.06
CA VAL A 86 -12.68 2.57 -8.48
C VAL A 86 -11.42 2.45 -9.36
N CYS A 87 -11.59 2.19 -10.66
CA CYS A 87 -10.53 2.33 -11.64
C CYS A 87 -10.30 3.83 -11.95
N VAL A 88 -9.07 4.30 -11.77
CA VAL A 88 -8.64 5.68 -12.04
C VAL A 88 -7.72 5.71 -13.24
N LEU A 89 -7.56 6.87 -13.88
CA LEU A 89 -6.56 7.05 -14.94
C LEU A 89 -5.15 6.75 -14.40
N GLU A 90 -4.28 6.18 -15.23
CA GLU A 90 -2.89 5.85 -14.88
C GLU A 90 -2.14 7.03 -14.25
N ILE A 91 -2.33 8.24 -14.77
CA ILE A 91 -1.69 9.47 -14.25
C ILE A 91 -2.07 9.83 -12.81
N ASN A 92 -3.20 9.31 -12.32
CA ASN A 92 -3.74 9.56 -10.99
C ASN A 92 -3.59 8.33 -10.08
N TRP A 93 -2.92 7.27 -10.55
CA TRP A 93 -2.76 6.02 -9.83
C TRP A 93 -1.46 6.03 -9.02
N ASN A 94 -1.58 5.89 -7.69
CA ASN A 94 -0.43 5.77 -6.78
C ASN A 94 -0.38 4.35 -6.22
N ALA A 95 0.68 3.58 -6.51
CA ALA A 95 0.84 2.18 -6.12
C ALA A 95 0.82 1.95 -4.60
N GLU A 96 1.35 2.87 -3.80
CA GLU A 96 1.39 2.76 -2.33
C GLU A 96 0.00 2.94 -1.70
N LEU A 97 -0.87 3.71 -2.34
CA LEU A 97 -2.24 3.99 -1.89
C LEU A 97 -3.31 3.14 -2.58
N SER A 98 -2.99 2.58 -3.74
CA SER A 98 -3.94 1.94 -4.66
C SER A 98 -3.71 0.45 -4.81
N GLY A 99 -2.48 -0.01 -4.54
CA GLY A 99 -2.10 -1.41 -4.55
C GLY A 99 -2.46 -2.13 -3.25
N CYS A 100 -2.09 -3.40 -3.21
CA CYS A 100 -2.23 -4.25 -2.04
C CYS A 100 -0.91 -4.46 -1.29
N ILE A 101 0.04 -3.58 -1.58
CA ILE A 101 1.22 -3.35 -0.76
C ILE A 101 0.69 -3.14 0.65
N LYS A 102 1.19 -3.94 1.60
CA LYS A 102 1.06 -3.54 2.98
C LYS A 102 1.86 -2.26 3.00
N ALA A 103 1.16 -1.13 2.94
CA ALA A 103 1.66 0.03 3.64
C ALA A 103 2.06 -0.54 4.99
N ASP A 104 3.36 -0.64 5.26
CA ASP A 104 3.87 -0.64 6.61
C ASP A 104 3.29 0.64 7.16
N THR A 105 2.06 0.51 7.65
CA THR A 105 1.23 1.62 8.06
C THR A 105 1.77 1.88 9.44
N LYS A 106 2.97 2.47 9.47
CA LYS A 106 3.32 3.34 10.57
C LYS A 106 2.13 4.27 10.64
N ALA A 107 1.32 4.06 11.68
CA ALA A 107 0.13 4.86 11.88
C ALA A 107 0.52 6.33 11.68
N PRO A 108 -0.34 7.12 11.01
CA PRO A 108 -0.02 8.50 10.75
C PRO A 108 0.40 9.16 12.07
N SER A 109 1.57 9.81 12.04
CA SER A 109 2.07 10.52 13.20
C SER A 109 1.06 11.60 13.58
N CYS A 110 0.67 11.67 14.85
CA CYS A 110 -0.28 12.68 15.35
C CYS A 110 0.34 14.07 15.51
N GLY A 111 1.55 14.26 14.97
CA GLY A 111 2.25 15.53 14.91
C GLY A 111 1.75 16.39 13.74
N GLU A 112 2.28 17.61 13.69
CA GLU A 112 2.03 18.54 12.60
C GLU A 112 2.53 17.97 11.26
N PRO A 113 1.70 17.92 10.20
CA PRO A 113 2.09 17.36 8.92
C PRO A 113 2.86 18.36 8.05
N SER A 114 3.69 17.85 7.13
CA SER A 114 4.27 18.66 6.06
C SER A 114 3.22 18.96 4.98
N CYS A 115 3.29 20.14 4.36
CA CYS A 115 2.40 20.59 3.29
C CYS A 115 3.20 21.02 2.04
N GLU A 116 4.09 20.17 1.56
CA GLU A 116 4.99 20.49 0.45
C GLU A 116 4.54 19.86 -0.87
N THR A 117 4.00 18.64 -0.80
CA THR A 117 3.54 17.90 -1.98
C THR A 117 2.04 18.03 -2.19
N TYR A 118 1.60 17.84 -3.43
CA TYR A 118 0.17 17.82 -3.75
C TYR A 118 -0.60 16.76 -2.96
N GLU A 119 0.00 15.60 -2.71
CA GLU A 119 -0.60 14.54 -1.89
C GLU A 119 -0.79 14.99 -0.45
N GLN A 120 0.25 15.60 0.13
CA GLN A 120 0.20 16.15 1.48
C GLN A 120 -0.88 17.22 1.62
N ILE A 121 -0.98 18.11 0.63
CA ILE A 121 -1.93 19.22 0.58
C ILE A 121 -3.38 18.72 0.54
N ASN A 122 -3.65 17.62 -0.18
CA ASN A 122 -5.00 17.07 -0.34
C ASN A 122 -5.37 16.01 0.71
N THR A 123 -4.50 15.74 1.66
CA THR A 123 -4.75 14.78 2.74
C THR A 123 -5.20 15.53 4.00
N LEU A 124 -6.25 15.03 4.66
CA LEU A 124 -6.61 15.47 6.00
C LEU A 124 -5.83 14.63 7.01
N TRP A 125 -5.13 15.28 7.92
CA TRP A 125 -4.19 14.62 8.83
C TRP A 125 -4.75 14.55 10.24
N VAL A 126 -4.40 13.47 10.93
CA VAL A 126 -4.77 13.25 12.33
C VAL A 126 -4.17 14.31 13.24
N HIS A 127 -4.90 14.64 14.30
CA HIS A 127 -4.42 15.48 15.40
C HIS A 127 -4.43 14.67 16.70
N SER A 128 -3.63 15.05 17.69
CA SER A 128 -3.56 14.39 19.01
C SER A 128 -4.92 14.37 19.73
N LEU A 129 -5.66 15.48 19.63
CA LEU A 129 -7.08 15.60 20.00
C LEU A 129 -7.99 15.08 18.88
N LYS A 130 -8.91 14.17 19.21
CA LYS A 130 -9.78 13.43 18.27
C LYS A 130 -10.85 14.30 17.62
N GLU A 131 -11.20 15.40 18.27
CA GLU A 131 -12.14 16.42 17.79
C GLU A 131 -11.49 17.41 16.82
N LYS A 132 -10.18 17.26 16.54
CA LYS A 132 -9.43 18.10 15.61
C LYS A 132 -8.78 17.28 14.50
N PHE A 133 -8.39 17.97 13.45
CA PHE A 133 -7.56 17.45 12.36
C PHE A 133 -6.76 18.60 11.74
N TYR A 134 -5.72 18.29 10.97
CA TYR A 134 -5.01 19.30 10.18
C TYR A 134 -5.47 19.28 8.72
N GLN A 135 -5.58 20.46 8.14
CA GLN A 135 -5.76 20.68 6.72
C GLN A 135 -4.70 21.65 6.22
N CYS A 136 -3.99 21.30 5.15
CA CYS A 136 -3.08 22.24 4.50
C CYS A 136 -3.88 23.36 3.84
N ARG A 137 -3.52 24.63 4.11
CA ARG A 137 -4.14 25.81 3.50
C ARG A 137 -3.10 26.75 2.91
N PRO A 138 -3.43 27.51 1.85
CA PRO A 138 -2.50 28.46 1.26
C PRO A 138 -2.28 29.64 2.21
N ALA A 139 -1.02 29.93 2.49
CA ALA A 139 -0.58 31.12 3.20
C ALA A 139 -0.41 32.31 2.22
N PRO A 140 -0.40 33.57 2.71
CA PRO A 140 -0.32 34.76 1.86
C PRO A 140 0.94 34.84 0.98
N ASN A 141 2.01 34.17 1.37
CA ASN A 141 3.27 34.06 0.62
C ASN A 141 3.23 32.99 -0.49
N GLY A 142 2.10 32.29 -0.68
CA GLY A 142 1.93 31.23 -1.67
C GLY A 142 2.41 29.84 -1.22
N THR A 143 2.94 29.69 0.00
CA THR A 143 3.27 28.37 0.57
C THR A 143 2.04 27.73 1.20
N TRP A 144 2.00 26.41 1.33
CA TRP A 144 0.94 25.72 2.07
C TRP A 144 1.40 25.45 3.50
N VAL A 145 0.52 25.70 4.46
CA VAL A 145 0.78 25.50 5.89
C VAL A 145 -0.31 24.64 6.52
N PRO A 146 0.03 23.74 7.45
CA PRO A 146 -0.95 22.95 8.17
C PRO A 146 -1.77 23.88 9.09
N GLN A 147 -3.09 23.78 9.00
CA GLN A 147 -4.01 24.52 9.85
C GLN A 147 -4.86 23.55 10.68
N GLU A 148 -4.91 23.76 11.99
CA GLU A 148 -5.82 23.04 12.87
C GLU A 148 -7.28 23.38 12.54
N MET A 149 -8.09 22.33 12.41
CA MET A 149 -9.52 22.38 12.13
C MET A 149 -10.27 21.60 13.20
N LEU A 150 -11.45 22.11 13.57
CA LEU A 150 -12.36 21.42 14.49
C LEU A 150 -13.35 20.57 13.71
N CYS A 151 -13.64 19.38 14.21
CA CYS A 151 -14.78 18.60 13.80
C CYS A 151 -16.09 19.20 14.36
N PRO A 152 -17.22 19.01 13.67
CA PRO A 152 -18.54 19.32 14.21
C PRO A 152 -18.79 18.66 15.57
N THR A 153 -19.56 19.31 16.43
CA THR A 153 -19.86 18.81 17.79
C THR A 153 -20.42 17.39 17.75
N GLY A 154 -19.82 16.50 18.56
CA GLY A 154 -20.22 15.09 18.65
C GLY A 154 -19.59 14.16 17.60
N THR A 155 -18.76 14.69 16.70
CA THR A 155 -18.02 13.91 15.69
C THR A 155 -16.52 13.90 15.98
N LEU A 156 -15.83 12.88 15.46
CA LEU A 156 -14.39 12.65 15.64
C LEU A 156 -13.75 12.45 14.27
N PHE A 157 -12.55 12.99 14.07
CA PHE A 157 -11.85 12.84 12.79
C PHE A 157 -11.40 11.38 12.57
N SER A 158 -11.73 10.81 11.41
CA SER A 158 -11.26 9.49 11.00
C SER A 158 -10.33 9.64 9.80
N PHE A 159 -9.06 9.25 9.97
CA PHE A 159 -8.09 9.24 8.88
C PHE A 159 -8.47 8.26 7.77
N TYR A 160 -9.05 7.12 8.14
CA TYR A 160 -9.50 6.10 7.18
C TYR A 160 -10.62 6.59 6.27
N HIS A 161 -11.55 7.39 6.81
CA HIS A 161 -12.66 7.95 6.03
C HIS A 161 -12.35 9.35 5.47
N GLN A 162 -11.22 9.94 5.83
CA GLN A 162 -10.83 11.32 5.50
C GLN A 162 -11.94 12.34 5.79
N VAL A 163 -12.65 12.16 6.92
CA VAL A 163 -13.78 13.00 7.34
C VAL A 163 -14.06 12.84 8.84
N CYS A 164 -14.80 13.80 9.41
CA CYS A 164 -15.36 13.66 10.75
C CYS A 164 -16.54 12.67 10.74
N VAL A 165 -16.46 11.65 11.59
CA VAL A 165 -17.47 10.60 11.71
C VAL A 165 -18.10 10.59 13.10
N VAL A 166 -19.27 9.98 13.24
CA VAL A 166 -19.88 9.74 14.55
C VAL A 166 -19.05 8.75 15.37
N LYS A 167 -19.14 8.84 16.70
CA LYS A 167 -18.32 8.04 17.63
C LYS A 167 -18.38 6.53 17.39
N SER A 168 -19.53 6.00 16.96
CA SER A 168 -19.71 4.57 16.68
C SER A 168 -18.92 4.07 15.47
N MET A 169 -18.57 4.96 14.54
CA MET A 169 -17.81 4.64 13.32
C MET A 169 -16.33 5.00 13.44
N TRP A 170 -15.95 5.67 14.53
CA TRP A 170 -14.59 6.13 14.74
C TRP A 170 -13.67 4.97 15.13
N LYS A 171 -12.54 4.86 14.44
CA LYS A 171 -11.45 3.92 14.74
C LYS A 171 -10.18 4.72 14.99
N ASP A 172 -9.44 4.31 16.02
CA ASP A 172 -8.20 4.98 16.37
C ASP A 172 -7.20 4.89 15.22
N SER A 173 -6.62 6.02 14.86
CA SER A 173 -5.69 6.16 13.74
C SER A 173 -4.30 6.61 14.20
N CYS A 174 -4.12 6.80 15.51
CA CYS A 174 -2.96 7.42 16.11
C CYS A 174 -2.21 6.40 16.99
N SER A 175 -1.06 5.89 16.53
CA SER A 175 -0.18 5.12 17.42
C SER A 175 0.63 6.09 18.28
N GLN A 176 0.20 6.29 19.53
CA GLN A 176 1.07 6.90 20.53
C GLN A 176 2.22 5.92 20.80
N THR A 177 3.42 6.25 20.33
CA THR A 177 4.65 5.58 20.76
C THR A 177 5.13 6.23 22.05
#